data_AF-A0A7S4HYZ9-F1
#
_entry.id   AF-A0A7S4HYZ9-F1
#
_cell.length_a   1.000
_cell.length_b   1.000
_cell.length_c   1.000
_cell.angle_alpha   90.00
_cell.angle_beta   90.00
_cell.angle_gamma   90.00
#
_symmetry.space_group_name_H-M   'P 1'
#
loop_
_entity.id
_entity.type
_entity.pdbx_description
1 polymer ?
#
loop_
_entity_poly.entity_id
_entity_poly.type
_entity_poly.pdbx_seq_one_letter_code
_entity_poly.pdbx_strand_id
1 'polypeptide(L)'
;MSRNLLVAALANVASAYLVCGTAFVSQPRSTDRLLLEVRAFSPNKTELNYSSALEEDCWKEALIDPKVSHDRLSSGEKIRTGESVFLLSDFTSEEECAELASACSKAAGSHRKLVVKPGSGSPDLVRLPTLSAAARAVKRNTPCAKALPEDLDKECNRLLLKISARVDQQMESIGRSLFSGCSLHRLYLEDALGFASREPAVNVYTSGGHFLPHEDGHSLTVLVPLSRPDHDFTGGGTAFLPQDSRGPRVVPPTLVLRPKAG
;
A
#
# COMPACT_ATOMS: atom_id res chain seq x y z
N MET A 1 6.50 -17.68 13.77
CA MET A 1 6.89 -16.62 12.80
C MET A 1 5.63 -16.12 12.12
N SER A 2 5.10 -14.99 12.55
CA SER A 2 3.97 -14.35 11.87
C SER A 2 4.48 -13.72 10.57
N ARG A 3 3.78 -14.01 9.46
CA ARG A 3 3.96 -13.38 8.15
C ARG A 3 2.73 -12.48 8.01
N ASN A 4 2.95 -11.18 7.88
CA ASN A 4 1.85 -10.22 7.77
C ASN A 4 1.24 -10.36 6.37
N LEU A 5 -0.09 -10.47 6.32
CA LEU A 5 -0.87 -10.81 5.15
C LEU A 5 -1.49 -9.53 4.55
N LEU A 6 -1.39 -9.33 3.24
CA LEU A 6 -2.06 -8.23 2.52
C LEU A 6 -2.23 -8.62 1.05
N VAL A 7 -3.44 -8.64 0.44
CA VAL A 7 -3.59 -9.18 -0.95
C VAL A 7 -4.67 -8.52 -1.84
N ALA A 8 -4.19 -7.59 -2.69
CA ALA A 8 -4.53 -7.27 -4.11
C ALA A 8 -5.86 -6.58 -4.53
N ALA A 9 -5.74 -5.61 -5.44
CA ALA A 9 -6.77 -4.79 -6.09
C ALA A 9 -7.46 -5.45 -7.32
N LEU A 10 -8.74 -5.17 -7.59
CA LEU A 10 -9.43 -5.49 -8.87
C LEU A 10 -10.02 -4.25 -9.57
N ALA A 11 -9.77 -4.14 -10.88
CA ALA A 11 -9.91 -3.02 -11.83
C ALA A 11 -11.25 -2.25 -11.95
N ASN A 12 -11.18 -0.95 -12.28
CA ASN A 12 -11.36 -0.39 -13.64
C ASN A 12 -11.08 1.15 -13.66
N VAL A 13 -10.38 1.66 -14.69
CA VAL A 13 -9.96 3.07 -14.89
C VAL A 13 -8.95 3.63 -13.84
N ALA A 14 -8.21 4.69 -14.18
CA ALA A 14 -6.89 5.02 -13.63
C ALA A 14 -6.84 5.46 -12.16
N SER A 15 -5.96 4.86 -11.36
CA SER A 15 -5.73 5.24 -9.95
C SER A 15 -4.24 5.41 -9.66
N ALA A 16 -3.88 6.33 -8.78
CA ALA A 16 -2.54 6.44 -8.21
C ALA A 16 -2.56 6.10 -6.72
N TYR A 17 -1.65 5.24 -6.29
CA TYR A 17 -1.42 4.90 -4.89
C TYR A 17 0.04 5.18 -4.56
N LEU A 18 0.31 5.97 -3.53
CA LEU A 18 1.63 6.00 -2.92
C LEU A 18 1.72 4.81 -1.96
N VAL A 19 2.54 3.83 -2.31
CA VAL A 19 3.01 2.82 -1.36
C VAL A 19 4.11 3.49 -0.56
N CYS A 20 3.67 4.06 0.55
CA CYS A 20 4.53 4.66 1.56
C CYS A 20 5.24 3.52 2.28
N GLY A 21 6.37 3.12 1.71
CA GLY A 21 7.49 2.52 2.42
C GLY A 21 7.18 1.45 3.47
N THR A 22 7.49 0.21 3.13
CA THR A 22 7.56 -0.86 4.12
C THR A 22 8.70 -0.66 5.11
N ALA A 23 8.50 -0.96 6.40
CA ALA A 23 9.55 -0.88 7.42
C ALA A 23 9.80 -2.25 8.08
N PHE A 24 11.06 -2.60 8.32
CA PHE A 24 11.44 -3.74 9.16
C PHE A 24 12.68 -3.45 10.02
N VAL A 25 12.71 -4.09 11.20
CA VAL A 25 13.93 -4.30 11.99
C VAL A 25 14.48 -5.68 11.59
N SER A 26 15.75 -5.72 11.18
CA SER A 26 16.42 -6.91 10.65
C SER A 26 16.22 -8.17 11.50
N GLN A 27 15.55 -9.18 10.93
CA GLN A 27 15.73 -10.60 11.29
C GLN A 27 15.79 -11.46 10.00
N PRO A 28 16.58 -12.55 9.97
CA PRO A 28 16.87 -13.29 8.74
C PRO A 28 15.69 -14.16 8.29
N ARG A 29 15.41 -14.24 6.97
CA ARG A 29 14.47 -15.21 6.38
C ARG A 29 14.93 -15.75 5.02
N SER A 30 14.56 -17.01 4.76
CA SER A 30 14.79 -17.79 3.53
C SER A 30 13.69 -17.62 2.48
N THR A 31 14.02 -17.93 1.23
CA THR A 31 13.26 -17.68 0.00
C THR A 31 12.67 -18.95 -0.61
N ASP A 32 11.45 -18.87 -1.13
CA ASP A 32 10.98 -19.62 -2.31
C ASP A 32 9.82 -18.83 -2.99
N ARG A 33 9.75 -18.84 -4.33
CA ARG A 33 8.78 -18.08 -5.16
C ARG A 33 8.14 -18.96 -6.24
N LEU A 34 6.86 -18.74 -6.54
CA LEU A 34 6.15 -19.19 -7.74
C LEU A 34 5.01 -18.20 -8.10
N LEU A 35 4.74 -18.01 -9.39
CA LEU A 35 3.87 -16.98 -10.02
C LEU A 35 2.58 -17.62 -10.61
N LEU A 36 1.43 -16.92 -10.58
CA LEU A 36 0.23 -17.30 -11.36
C LEU A 36 -0.75 -16.14 -11.68
N GLU A 37 -1.53 -16.33 -12.75
CA GLU A 37 -2.36 -15.40 -13.55
C GLU A 37 -3.83 -15.26 -13.05
N VAL A 38 -4.48 -14.09 -13.20
CA VAL A 38 -5.86 -13.81 -12.74
C VAL A 38 -6.75 -13.22 -13.85
N ARG A 39 -8.00 -13.68 -13.96
CA ARG A 39 -9.07 -13.13 -14.83
C ARG A 39 -10.08 -12.29 -14.03
N ALA A 40 -10.70 -11.31 -14.69
CA ALA A 40 -11.64 -10.35 -14.11
C ALA A 40 -12.96 -11.00 -13.63
N PHE A 41 -13.44 -10.58 -12.45
CA PHE A 41 -14.67 -11.03 -11.79
C PHE A 41 -15.60 -9.84 -11.52
N SER A 42 -16.92 -10.06 -11.53
CA SER A 42 -17.97 -9.04 -11.36
C SER A 42 -18.47 -8.99 -9.91
N PRO A 43 -18.55 -7.82 -9.25
CA PRO A 43 -18.92 -7.76 -7.84
C PRO A 43 -20.44 -7.68 -7.63
N ASN A 44 -20.98 -8.63 -6.88
CA ASN A 44 -22.20 -8.47 -6.09
C ASN A 44 -21.81 -8.66 -4.61
N LYS A 45 -21.30 -7.62 -3.93
CA LYS A 45 -21.05 -7.65 -2.48
C LYS A 45 -21.10 -6.24 -1.86
N THR A 46 -21.44 -6.24 -0.57
CA THR A 46 -21.75 -5.15 0.35
C THR A 46 -20.78 -3.96 0.25
N GLU A 47 -21.24 -2.85 -0.34
CA GLU A 47 -20.58 -1.56 -0.24
C GLU A 47 -20.96 -0.91 1.10
N LEU A 48 -19.96 -0.55 1.91
CA LEU A 48 -20.18 0.21 3.14
C LEU A 48 -20.25 1.71 2.78
N ASN A 49 -21.47 2.25 2.69
CA ASN A 49 -21.71 3.69 2.58
C ASN A 49 -21.58 4.38 3.94
N TYR A 50 -20.77 5.43 4.02
CA TYR A 50 -20.44 6.16 5.24
C TYR A 50 -21.45 7.29 5.53
N SER A 51 -21.94 7.35 6.78
CA SER A 51 -22.77 8.44 7.32
C SER A 51 -21.96 9.21 8.36
N SER A 52 -21.87 10.53 8.20
CA SER A 52 -21.18 11.47 9.07
C SER A 52 -22.00 11.80 10.32
N ALA A 53 -21.56 11.36 11.49
CA ALA A 53 -21.92 12.00 12.76
C ALA A 53 -21.09 11.45 13.94
N LEU A 54 -20.11 12.27 14.31
CA LEU A 54 -19.64 12.60 15.66
C LEU A 54 -18.83 11.57 16.46
N GLU A 55 -17.78 12.13 17.09
CA GLU A 55 -16.81 11.52 18.01
C GLU A 55 -15.85 10.55 17.35
N GLU A 56 -15.11 11.04 16.36
CA GLU A 56 -14.42 10.13 15.45
C GLU A 56 -12.96 9.97 15.86
N ASP A 57 -12.69 8.83 16.51
CA ASP A 57 -11.38 8.20 16.45
C ASP A 57 -10.82 8.41 15.03
N CYS A 58 -9.69 9.08 14.98
CA CYS A 58 -9.02 9.51 13.74
C CYS A 58 -8.46 8.35 12.89
N TRP A 59 -8.88 7.12 13.22
CA TRP A 59 -8.68 5.90 12.48
C TRP A 59 -9.86 4.94 12.68
N LYS A 60 -10.08 4.08 11.69
CA LYS A 60 -11.11 3.04 11.71
C LYS A 60 -10.50 1.68 11.45
N GLU A 61 -10.89 0.69 12.25
CA GLU A 61 -10.53 -0.71 12.02
C GLU A 61 -11.45 -1.37 11.00
N ALA A 62 -10.87 -2.14 10.08
CA ALA A 62 -11.57 -3.06 9.20
C ALA A 62 -10.99 -4.47 9.38
N LEU A 63 -11.82 -5.40 9.86
CA LEU A 63 -11.44 -6.81 9.99
C LEU A 63 -11.33 -7.46 8.61
N ILE A 64 -10.23 -8.17 8.38
CA ILE A 64 -10.02 -8.93 7.14
C ILE A 64 -10.98 -10.12 7.08
N ASP A 65 -11.19 -10.81 8.20
CA ASP A 65 -12.22 -11.85 8.32
C ASP A 65 -13.16 -11.51 9.50
N PRO A 66 -14.42 -11.13 9.24
CA PRO A 66 -15.36 -10.72 10.28
C PRO A 66 -15.78 -11.86 11.22
N LYS A 67 -15.46 -13.12 10.89
CA LYS A 67 -15.79 -14.27 11.73
C LYS A 67 -14.84 -14.44 12.90
N VAL A 68 -13.69 -13.78 12.88
CA VAL A 68 -12.67 -13.96 13.90
C VAL A 68 -12.75 -12.81 14.90
N SER A 69 -13.20 -13.11 16.12
CA SER A 69 -13.29 -12.14 17.21
C SER A 69 -11.95 -12.07 17.95
N HIS A 70 -11.40 -10.85 18.03
CA HIS A 70 -10.07 -10.59 18.60
C HIS A 70 -10.05 -9.32 19.46
N ASP A 71 -11.04 -9.17 20.33
CA ASP A 71 -11.21 -7.97 21.18
C ASP A 71 -10.06 -7.75 22.19
N ARG A 72 -9.13 -8.70 22.31
CA ARG A 72 -8.01 -8.66 23.27
C ARG A 72 -6.69 -8.18 22.67
N LEU A 73 -6.56 -8.09 21.36
CA LEU A 73 -5.31 -7.71 20.70
C LEU A 73 -5.23 -6.21 20.51
N SER A 74 -4.05 -5.63 20.75
CA SER A 74 -3.79 -4.23 20.39
C SER A 74 -3.71 -4.05 18.87
N SER A 75 -3.89 -2.82 18.38
CA SER A 75 -3.86 -2.53 16.93
C SER A 75 -2.57 -3.01 16.25
N GLY A 76 -1.41 -2.79 16.88
CA GLY A 76 -0.13 -3.29 16.39
C GLY A 76 -0.05 -4.82 16.35
N GLU A 77 -0.70 -5.53 17.27
CA GLU A 77 -0.76 -7.00 17.26
C GLU A 77 -1.68 -7.52 16.17
N LYS A 78 -2.83 -6.88 15.95
CA LYS A 78 -3.77 -7.22 14.88
C LYS A 78 -3.15 -7.03 13.49
N ILE A 79 -2.34 -5.97 13.30
CA ILE A 79 -1.54 -5.79 12.09
C ILE A 79 -0.50 -6.92 11.96
N ARG A 80 0.21 -7.24 13.05
CA ARG A 80 1.23 -8.31 13.10
C ARG A 80 0.67 -9.71 12.83
N THR A 81 -0.60 -9.96 13.11
CA THR A 81 -1.24 -11.24 12.82
C THR A 81 -1.95 -11.24 11.47
N GLY A 82 -2.07 -10.09 10.80
CA GLY A 82 -2.79 -9.96 9.52
C GLY A 82 -4.29 -10.17 9.70
N GLU A 83 -4.85 -9.71 10.82
CA GLU A 83 -6.27 -9.83 11.15
C GLU A 83 -7.06 -8.57 10.77
N SER A 84 -6.41 -7.41 10.88
CA SER A 84 -7.08 -6.11 10.70
C SER A 84 -6.26 -5.16 9.84
N VAL A 85 -6.99 -4.28 9.17
CA VAL A 85 -6.49 -3.11 8.46
C VAL A 85 -6.99 -1.88 9.20
N PHE A 86 -6.15 -0.85 9.27
CA PHE A 86 -6.51 0.41 9.90
C PHE A 86 -6.55 1.49 8.82
N LEU A 87 -7.70 2.16 8.72
CA LEU A 87 -7.91 3.30 7.85
C LEU A 87 -7.70 4.55 8.68
N LEU A 88 -6.58 5.22 8.48
CA LEU A 88 -6.30 6.49 9.09
C LEU A 88 -6.69 7.58 8.07
N SER A 89 -7.30 8.67 8.52
CA SER A 89 -7.78 9.75 7.65
C SER A 89 -7.01 11.05 7.90
N ASP A 90 -7.11 11.99 6.95
CA ASP A 90 -6.69 13.39 7.10
C ASP A 90 -5.17 13.62 7.21
N PHE A 91 -4.33 12.88 6.47
CA PHE A 91 -2.88 13.16 6.43
C PHE A 91 -2.50 14.26 5.42
N THR A 92 -3.31 14.43 4.40
CA THR A 92 -3.08 15.31 3.26
C THR A 92 -4.42 15.76 2.70
N SER A 93 -4.47 16.94 2.10
CA SER A 93 -5.71 17.44 1.51
C SER A 93 -6.02 16.74 0.18
N GLU A 94 -7.28 16.78 -0.26
CA GLU A 94 -7.67 16.25 -1.56
C GLU A 94 -6.95 16.98 -2.71
N GLU A 95 -6.68 18.27 -2.55
CA GLU A 95 -5.93 19.08 -3.51
C GLU A 95 -4.48 18.62 -3.62
N GLU A 96 -3.79 18.43 -2.49
CA GLU A 96 -2.42 17.89 -2.45
C GLU A 96 -2.37 16.50 -3.12
N CYS A 97 -3.36 15.64 -2.85
CA CYS A 97 -3.50 14.34 -3.50
C CYS A 97 -3.69 14.45 -5.02
N ALA A 98 -4.57 15.34 -5.48
CA ALA A 98 -4.85 15.53 -6.89
C ALA A 98 -3.64 16.05 -7.67
N GLU A 99 -2.87 16.98 -7.08
CA GLU A 99 -1.62 17.49 -7.65
C GLU A 99 -0.59 16.36 -7.81
N LEU A 100 -0.37 15.57 -6.75
CA LEU A 100 0.54 14.43 -6.77
C LEU A 100 0.10 13.35 -7.77
N ALA A 101 -1.19 13.01 -7.80
CA ALA A 101 -1.75 12.02 -8.73
C ALA A 101 -1.57 12.46 -10.18
N SER A 102 -1.84 13.74 -10.48
CA SER A 102 -1.65 14.33 -11.81
C SER A 102 -0.19 14.27 -12.27
N ALA A 103 0.74 14.72 -11.40
CA ALA A 103 2.15 14.73 -11.72
C ALA A 103 2.73 13.32 -11.89
N CYS A 104 2.35 12.38 -11.01
CA CYS A 104 2.73 10.97 -11.13
C CYS A 104 2.15 10.32 -12.40
N SER A 105 0.91 10.65 -12.78
CA SER A 105 0.29 10.15 -14.00
C SER A 105 1.02 10.62 -15.26
N LYS A 106 1.46 11.88 -15.29
CA LYS A 106 2.30 12.44 -16.39
C LYS A 106 3.66 11.75 -16.46
N ALA A 107 4.31 11.52 -15.32
CA ALA A 107 5.56 10.78 -15.24
C ALA A 107 5.39 9.32 -15.72
N ALA A 108 4.32 8.64 -15.28
CA ALA A 108 3.98 7.29 -15.71
C ALA A 108 3.70 7.20 -17.22
N GLY A 109 2.96 8.16 -17.79
CA GLY A 109 2.69 8.23 -19.22
C GLY A 109 3.97 8.36 -20.06
N SER A 110 4.94 9.14 -19.57
CA SER A 110 6.27 9.24 -20.19
C SER A 110 7.04 7.93 -20.10
N HIS A 111 6.92 7.22 -18.97
CA HIS A 111 7.52 5.90 -18.77
C HIS A 111 6.95 4.84 -19.71
N ARG A 112 5.62 4.76 -19.86
CA ARG A 112 4.97 3.78 -20.75
C ARG A 112 5.50 3.88 -22.18
N LYS A 113 5.67 5.10 -22.70
CA LYS A 113 6.19 5.35 -24.06
C LYS A 113 7.60 4.79 -24.28
N LEU A 114 8.42 4.72 -23.23
CA LEU A 114 9.81 4.21 -23.31
C LEU A 114 9.91 2.69 -23.14
N VAL A 115 8.94 2.07 -22.46
CA VAL A 115 8.98 0.64 -22.05
C VAL A 115 8.21 -0.27 -23.01
N VAL A 116 7.69 0.24 -24.13
CA VAL A 116 7.07 -0.58 -25.20
C VAL A 116 8.15 -1.39 -25.97
N LYS A 117 8.88 -2.24 -25.25
CA LYS A 117 9.50 -3.44 -25.81
C LYS A 117 8.52 -4.59 -25.55
N PRO A 118 8.15 -5.36 -26.59
CA PRO A 118 7.28 -6.53 -26.40
C PRO A 118 7.85 -7.48 -25.33
N GLY A 119 7.06 -7.82 -24.31
CA GLY A 119 7.39 -8.84 -23.31
C GLY A 119 7.83 -8.37 -21.92
N SER A 120 7.99 -7.06 -21.67
CA SER A 120 8.38 -6.54 -20.34
C SER A 120 7.21 -5.87 -19.59
N GLY A 121 6.44 -6.66 -18.84
CA GLY A 121 5.43 -6.18 -17.88
C GLY A 121 4.09 -5.73 -18.50
N SER A 122 3.06 -5.62 -17.66
CA SER A 122 1.77 -5.04 -18.08
C SER A 122 1.96 -3.52 -18.28
N PRO A 123 1.63 -2.96 -19.46
CA PRO A 123 1.70 -1.52 -19.69
C PRO A 123 0.74 -0.73 -18.78
N ASP A 124 -0.21 -1.43 -18.16
CA ASP A 124 -1.30 -0.82 -17.42
C ASP A 124 -0.95 -0.50 -15.96
N LEU A 125 0.25 -0.89 -15.52
CA LEU A 125 0.79 -0.57 -14.20
C LEU A 125 2.21 0.00 -14.35
N VAL A 126 2.40 1.22 -13.87
CA VAL A 126 3.73 1.82 -13.73
C VAL A 126 4.04 2.05 -12.26
N ARG A 127 5.18 1.54 -11.81
CA ARG A 127 5.71 1.79 -10.48
C ARG A 127 6.82 2.82 -10.56
N LEU A 128 6.61 3.98 -9.96
CA LEU A 128 7.56 5.10 -9.88
C LEU A 128 8.22 5.08 -8.50
N PRO A 129 9.44 4.53 -8.35
CA PRO A 129 10.14 4.51 -7.07
C PRO A 129 10.59 5.91 -6.67
N THR A 130 10.72 6.17 -5.37
CA THR A 130 11.47 7.34 -4.88
C THR A 130 12.94 7.28 -5.32
N LEU A 131 13.65 8.41 -5.26
CA LEU A 131 15.08 8.49 -5.55
C LEU A 131 15.88 7.53 -4.66
N SER A 132 15.56 7.49 -3.37
CA SER A 132 16.21 6.58 -2.43
C SER A 132 15.91 5.10 -2.74
N ALA A 133 14.67 4.79 -3.16
CA ALA A 133 14.30 3.44 -3.58
C ALA A 133 15.00 3.01 -4.87
N ALA A 134 15.09 3.89 -5.86
CA ALA A 134 15.82 3.61 -7.10
C ALA A 134 17.32 3.35 -6.82
N ALA A 135 17.94 4.16 -5.97
CA ALA A 135 19.33 3.96 -5.55
C ALA A 135 19.53 2.63 -4.82
N ARG A 136 18.62 2.25 -3.91
CA ARG A 136 18.62 0.93 -3.24
C ARG A 136 18.48 -0.22 -4.25
N ALA A 137 17.60 -0.07 -5.24
CA ALA A 137 17.39 -1.08 -6.27
C ALA A 137 18.66 -1.31 -7.11
N VAL A 138 19.35 -0.23 -7.52
CA VAL A 138 20.64 -0.30 -8.24
C VAL A 138 21.69 -1.03 -7.40
N LYS A 139 21.85 -0.65 -6.12
CA LYS A 139 22.81 -1.29 -5.20
C LYS A 139 22.56 -2.80 -5.04
N ARG A 140 21.30 -3.24 -5.14
CA ARG A 140 20.88 -4.65 -5.01
C ARG A 140 20.70 -5.36 -6.36
N ASN A 141 21.13 -4.76 -7.47
CA ASN A 141 20.94 -5.27 -8.83
C ASN A 141 19.48 -5.70 -9.12
N THR A 142 18.52 -4.95 -8.58
CA THR A 142 17.08 -5.20 -8.73
C THR A 142 16.54 -4.31 -9.86
N PRO A 143 15.92 -4.88 -10.92
CA PRO A 143 15.32 -4.07 -11.98
C PRO A 143 14.26 -3.10 -11.43
N CYS A 144 14.37 -1.84 -11.82
CA CYS A 144 13.51 -0.77 -11.35
C CYS A 144 13.21 0.22 -12.48
N ALA A 145 12.03 0.84 -12.47
CA ALA A 145 11.75 1.96 -13.36
C ALA A 145 12.64 3.17 -12.98
N LYS A 146 12.68 4.21 -13.82
CA LYS A 146 13.35 5.44 -13.40
C LYS A 146 12.55 6.11 -12.27
N ALA A 147 13.29 6.74 -11.39
CA ALA A 147 12.77 7.36 -10.19
C ALA A 147 11.80 8.51 -10.48
N LEU A 148 11.03 8.86 -9.45
CA LEU A 148 10.29 10.10 -9.39
C LEU A 148 11.21 11.31 -9.64
N PRO A 149 10.70 12.35 -10.32
CA PRO A 149 11.30 13.69 -10.29
C PRO A 149 11.56 14.17 -8.85
N GLU A 150 12.59 14.99 -8.66
CA GLU A 150 13.06 15.43 -7.34
C GLU A 150 12.00 16.18 -6.53
N ASP A 151 11.20 17.01 -7.19
CA ASP A 151 10.06 17.72 -6.62
C ASP A 151 9.00 16.75 -6.07
N LEU A 152 8.62 15.72 -6.84
CA LEU A 152 7.67 14.70 -6.39
C LEU A 152 8.24 13.80 -5.29
N ASP A 153 9.55 13.52 -5.33
CA ASP A 153 10.24 12.77 -4.29
C ASP A 153 10.18 13.49 -2.93
N LYS A 154 10.41 14.81 -2.94
CA LYS A 154 10.32 15.66 -1.73
C LYS A 154 8.93 15.62 -1.12
N GLU A 155 7.88 15.71 -1.93
CA GLU A 155 6.50 15.62 -1.44
C GLU A 155 6.17 14.23 -0.88
N CYS A 156 6.63 13.16 -1.52
CA CYS A 156 6.48 11.79 -0.99
C CYS A 156 7.17 11.65 0.37
N ASN A 157 8.39 12.18 0.52
CA ASN A 157 9.11 12.17 1.79
C ASN A 157 8.40 13.00 2.87
N ARG A 158 7.80 14.14 2.51
CA ARG A 158 6.99 14.95 3.42
C ARG A 158 5.76 14.19 3.91
N LEU A 159 5.07 13.47 3.03
CA LEU A 159 3.93 12.62 3.41
C LEU A 159 4.35 11.49 4.35
N LEU A 160 5.46 10.80 4.07
CA LEU A 160 6.00 9.77 4.96
C LEU A 160 6.32 10.29 6.37
N LEU A 161 6.88 11.50 6.47
CA LEU A 161 7.12 12.17 7.75
C LEU A 161 5.81 12.44 8.51
N LYS A 162 4.79 12.99 7.82
CA LYS A 162 3.46 13.23 8.43
C LYS A 162 2.82 11.92 8.91
N ILE A 163 2.84 10.89 8.06
CA ILE A 163 2.25 9.58 8.36
C ILE A 163 2.94 8.95 9.56
N SER A 164 4.27 8.91 9.58
CA SER A 164 5.02 8.29 10.67
C SER A 164 4.76 8.97 12.02
N ALA A 165 4.72 10.31 12.06
CA ALA A 165 4.39 11.07 13.26
C ALA A 165 2.97 10.79 13.75
N ARG A 166 2.01 10.72 12.82
CA ARG A 166 0.60 10.51 13.15
C ARG A 166 0.31 9.07 13.59
N VAL A 167 0.98 8.08 12.98
CA VAL A 167 0.93 6.68 13.45
C VAL A 167 1.43 6.57 14.89
N ASP A 168 2.55 7.22 15.22
CA ASP A 168 3.05 7.23 16.61
C ASP A 168 2.06 7.88 17.58
N GLN A 169 1.41 8.97 17.15
CA GLN A 169 0.44 9.70 17.98
C GLN A 169 -0.87 8.91 18.20
N GLN A 170 -1.40 8.27 17.16
CA GLN A 170 -2.72 7.65 17.19
C GLN A 170 -2.70 6.16 17.55
N MET A 171 -1.59 5.49 17.26
CA MET A 171 -1.50 4.03 17.26
C MET A 171 -0.22 3.57 17.94
N GLU A 172 0.04 4.05 19.16
CA GLU A 172 1.26 3.75 19.94
C GLU A 172 1.60 2.24 20.02
N SER A 173 0.58 1.37 20.01
CA SER A 173 0.78 -0.08 20.00
C SER A 173 1.57 -0.60 18.79
N ILE A 174 1.59 0.12 17.66
CA ILE A 174 2.40 -0.22 16.48
C ILE A 174 3.89 -0.21 16.81
N GLY A 175 4.38 0.84 17.47
CA GLY A 175 5.79 0.94 17.90
C GLY A 175 6.18 -0.24 18.79
N ARG A 176 5.34 -0.56 19.79
CA ARG A 176 5.56 -1.68 20.72
C ARG A 176 5.54 -3.05 20.02
N SER A 177 4.58 -3.30 19.15
CA SER A 177 4.34 -4.63 18.58
C SER A 177 5.19 -4.93 17.35
N LEU A 178 5.54 -3.92 16.55
CA LEU A 178 6.24 -4.08 15.27
C LEU A 178 7.69 -3.55 15.29
N PHE A 179 8.01 -2.63 16.20
CA PHE A 179 9.28 -1.89 16.19
C PHE A 179 9.98 -1.87 17.56
N SER A 180 9.75 -2.89 18.40
CA SER A 180 10.42 -3.06 19.70
C SER A 180 10.27 -1.86 20.65
N GLY A 181 9.15 -1.14 20.55
CA GLY A 181 8.87 0.06 21.35
C GLY A 181 9.43 1.36 20.77
N CYS A 182 10.11 1.33 19.63
CA CYS A 182 10.60 2.53 18.98
C CYS A 182 9.48 3.27 18.22
N SER A 183 9.58 4.59 18.20
CA SER A 183 8.72 5.48 17.40
C SER A 183 9.05 5.32 15.90
N LEU A 184 8.03 5.16 15.07
CA LEU A 184 8.15 5.07 13.62
C LEU A 184 8.75 6.37 13.05
N HIS A 185 8.30 7.52 13.54
CA HIS A 185 8.80 8.83 13.13
C HIS A 185 10.28 9.03 13.43
N ARG A 186 10.70 8.66 14.65
CA ARG A 186 12.11 8.70 15.05
C ARG A 186 12.95 7.80 14.16
N LEU A 187 12.53 6.55 13.97
CA LEU A 187 13.24 5.61 13.11
C LEU A 187 13.33 6.11 11.66
N TYR A 188 12.32 6.81 11.16
CA TYR A 188 12.36 7.42 9.83
C TYR A 188 13.40 8.54 9.74
N LEU A 189 13.39 9.47 10.71
CA LEU A 189 14.34 10.59 10.76
C LEU A 189 15.81 10.15 10.92
N GLU A 190 16.03 9.03 11.61
CA GLU A 190 17.36 8.45 11.84
C GLU A 190 17.80 7.51 10.71
N ASP A 191 17.04 7.39 9.61
CA ASP A 191 17.27 6.42 8.51
C ASP A 191 17.41 4.96 9.01
N ALA A 192 16.73 4.64 10.12
CA ALA A 192 16.75 3.33 10.77
C ALA A 192 15.61 2.41 10.29
N LEU A 193 14.66 2.92 9.49
CA LEU A 193 13.64 2.10 8.84
C LEU A 193 14.18 1.42 7.59
N GLY A 194 14.17 0.08 7.59
CA GLY A 194 14.50 -0.70 6.40
C GLY A 194 13.34 -0.76 5.41
N PHE A 195 13.56 -0.31 4.17
CA PHE A 195 12.58 -0.38 3.08
C PHE A 195 12.85 -1.53 2.10
N ALA A 196 11.78 -2.02 1.44
CA ALA A 196 11.92 -2.89 0.28
C ALA A 196 12.79 -2.24 -0.81
N SER A 197 13.45 -3.04 -1.64
CA SER A 197 14.39 -2.54 -2.65
C SER A 197 13.79 -1.52 -3.62
N ARG A 198 12.47 -1.58 -3.86
CA ARG A 198 11.75 -0.71 -4.81
C ARG A 198 10.68 0.15 -4.12
N GLU A 199 10.87 0.44 -2.84
CA GLU A 199 9.96 1.25 -2.02
C GLU A 199 10.71 2.28 -1.20
N PRO A 200 10.10 3.42 -0.84
CA PRO A 200 8.74 3.86 -1.20
C PRO A 200 8.52 4.06 -2.71
N ALA A 201 7.28 3.96 -3.19
CA ALA A 201 6.96 4.13 -4.61
C ALA A 201 5.51 4.55 -4.85
N VAL A 202 5.27 5.29 -5.93
CA VAL A 202 3.91 5.56 -6.44
C VAL A 202 3.58 4.55 -7.53
N ASN A 203 2.51 3.79 -7.34
CA ASN A 203 1.95 2.91 -8.37
C ASN A 203 0.82 3.65 -9.09
N VAL A 204 0.95 3.77 -10.41
CA VAL A 204 -0.07 4.36 -11.29
C VAL A 204 -0.67 3.25 -12.14
N TYR A 205 -1.97 3.04 -11.97
CA TYR A 205 -2.77 2.04 -12.66
C TYR A 205 -3.56 2.73 -13.76
N THR A 206 -3.77 2.03 -14.87
CA THR A 206 -4.78 2.34 -15.89
C THR A 206 -5.75 1.17 -16.04
N SER A 207 -6.68 1.28 -16.99
CA SER A 207 -7.59 0.17 -17.31
C SER A 207 -6.82 -1.14 -17.55
N GLY A 208 -7.21 -2.22 -16.87
CA GLY A 208 -6.52 -3.52 -16.92
C GLY A 208 -5.34 -3.67 -15.95
N GLY A 209 -4.84 -2.57 -15.38
CA GLY A 209 -3.74 -2.57 -14.44
C GLY A 209 -4.14 -3.20 -13.11
N HIS A 210 -3.34 -4.14 -12.62
CA HIS A 210 -3.55 -4.81 -11.35
C HIS A 210 -2.22 -5.28 -10.76
N PHE A 211 -2.21 -5.50 -9.45
CA PHE A 211 -1.20 -6.35 -8.82
C PHE A 211 -1.77 -7.75 -8.67
N LEU A 212 -0.94 -8.75 -9.00
CA LEU A 212 -1.27 -10.11 -8.64
C LEU A 212 -1.31 -10.27 -7.12
N PRO A 213 -2.11 -11.21 -6.60
CA PRO A 213 -2.05 -11.64 -5.22
C PRO A 213 -0.61 -11.90 -4.74
N HIS A 214 -0.17 -11.26 -3.65
CA HIS A 214 1.17 -11.42 -3.05
C HIS A 214 1.15 -11.14 -1.55
N GLU A 215 2.14 -11.59 -0.79
CA GLU A 215 2.36 -11.13 0.59
C GLU A 215 3.44 -10.04 0.62
N ASP A 216 3.24 -9.01 1.43
CA ASP A 216 4.29 -8.04 1.74
C ASP A 216 5.23 -8.64 2.79
N GLY A 217 6.48 -8.89 2.39
CA GLY A 217 7.49 -9.48 3.26
C GLY A 217 8.03 -8.58 4.38
N HIS A 218 7.23 -7.65 4.91
CA HIS A 218 7.65 -6.56 5.80
C HIS A 218 6.73 -6.40 7.01
N SER A 219 7.18 -5.68 8.04
CA SER A 219 6.43 -5.55 9.30
C SER A 219 5.20 -4.64 9.17
N LEU A 220 5.28 -3.61 8.33
CA LEU A 220 4.19 -2.65 8.11
C LEU A 220 4.19 -2.25 6.63
N THR A 221 3.01 -2.16 6.02
CA THR A 221 2.77 -1.54 4.71
C THR A 221 1.82 -0.38 4.90
N VAL A 222 2.15 0.79 4.35
CA VAL A 222 1.24 1.93 4.30
C VAL A 222 0.83 2.21 2.85
N LEU A 223 -0.48 2.28 2.62
CA LEU A 223 -1.07 2.65 1.34
C LEU A 223 -1.73 4.01 1.49
N VAL A 224 -1.30 4.98 0.69
CA VAL A 224 -1.90 6.32 0.62
C VAL A 224 -2.59 6.46 -0.74
N PRO A 225 -3.93 6.42 -0.77
CA PRO A 225 -4.68 6.66 -2.00
C PRO A 225 -4.50 8.13 -2.40
N LEU A 226 -4.09 8.37 -3.65
CA LEU A 226 -3.96 9.73 -4.19
C LEU A 226 -5.12 10.09 -5.12
N SER A 227 -5.95 9.11 -5.49
CA SER A 227 -7.10 9.26 -6.38
C SER A 227 -8.39 8.98 -5.62
N ARG A 228 -9.45 9.72 -5.95
CA ARG A 228 -10.77 9.60 -5.34
C ARG A 228 -11.55 8.46 -6.00
N PRO A 229 -12.08 7.51 -5.21
CA PRO A 229 -12.97 6.48 -5.74
C PRO A 229 -14.22 7.13 -6.36
N ASP A 230 -14.76 6.49 -7.42
CA ASP A 230 -15.99 6.87 -8.12
C ASP A 230 -15.94 8.19 -8.92
N HIS A 231 -14.92 9.02 -8.68
CA HIS A 231 -14.63 10.23 -9.47
C HIS A 231 -13.49 10.01 -10.45
N ASP A 232 -12.36 9.50 -9.95
CA ASP A 232 -11.14 9.40 -10.75
C ASP A 232 -11.02 8.01 -11.41
N PHE A 233 -11.71 7.00 -10.86
CA PHE A 233 -11.75 5.63 -11.38
C PHE A 233 -13.05 4.88 -11.01
N THR A 234 -13.36 3.82 -11.75
CA THR A 234 -14.58 3.00 -11.58
C THR A 234 -14.22 1.56 -11.24
N GLY A 235 -14.45 1.08 -10.02
CA GLY A 235 -13.93 -0.22 -9.55
C GLY A 235 -12.64 -0.01 -8.77
N GLY A 236 -11.67 -0.91 -8.85
CA GLY A 236 -10.41 -0.76 -8.11
C GLY A 236 -10.54 -1.11 -6.62
N GLY A 237 -9.60 -0.58 -5.84
CA GLY A 237 -9.52 -0.76 -4.39
C GLY A 237 -8.39 -1.71 -3.99
N THR A 238 -8.23 -1.98 -2.71
CA THR A 238 -7.31 -3.00 -2.20
C THR A 238 -8.16 -4.13 -1.63
N ALA A 239 -8.11 -5.31 -2.23
CA ALA A 239 -8.75 -6.46 -1.64
C ALA A 239 -7.82 -7.12 -0.61
N PHE A 240 -8.43 -7.93 0.24
CA PHE A 240 -7.77 -8.75 1.22
C PHE A 240 -8.42 -10.14 1.15
N LEU A 241 -7.57 -11.15 1.05
CA LEU A 241 -7.99 -12.55 1.00
C LEU A 241 -7.99 -13.16 2.40
N PRO A 242 -8.80 -14.20 2.65
CA PRO A 242 -8.74 -14.91 3.92
C PRO A 242 -7.37 -15.57 4.16
N GLN A 243 -6.96 -15.68 5.42
CA GLN A 243 -5.61 -16.16 5.80
C GLN A 243 -5.30 -17.59 5.32
N ASP A 244 -6.31 -18.44 5.20
CA ASP A 244 -6.19 -19.83 4.75
C ASP A 244 -6.00 -19.97 3.23
N SER A 245 -6.09 -18.86 2.49
CA SER A 245 -6.10 -18.83 1.03
C SER A 245 -4.72 -18.91 0.40
N ARG A 246 -3.76 -19.52 1.10
CA ARG A 246 -2.39 -19.69 0.60
C ARG A 246 -2.37 -20.66 -0.59
N GLY A 247 -1.79 -20.21 -1.70
CA GLY A 247 -1.55 -21.04 -2.89
C GLY A 247 -2.36 -20.59 -4.12
N PRO A 248 -2.45 -21.43 -5.16
CA PRO A 248 -3.00 -21.07 -6.47
C PRO A 248 -4.54 -21.01 -6.51
N ARG A 249 -5.22 -21.09 -5.36
CA ARG A 249 -6.68 -21.10 -5.32
C ARG A 249 -7.20 -19.68 -5.47
N VAL A 250 -8.00 -19.47 -6.50
CA VAL A 250 -8.77 -18.22 -6.66
C VAL A 250 -9.93 -18.26 -5.67
N VAL A 251 -9.74 -17.62 -4.53
CA VAL A 251 -10.80 -17.35 -3.56
C VAL A 251 -11.30 -15.92 -3.73
N PRO A 252 -12.60 -15.65 -3.52
CA PRO A 252 -13.08 -14.28 -3.42
C PRO A 252 -12.45 -13.56 -2.23
N PRO A 253 -12.17 -12.26 -2.33
CA PRO A 253 -11.74 -11.48 -1.17
C PRO A 253 -12.84 -11.41 -0.11
N THR A 254 -12.41 -11.34 1.13
CA THR A 254 -13.26 -11.12 2.29
C THR A 254 -13.52 -9.64 2.53
N LEU A 255 -12.54 -8.80 2.18
CA LEU A 255 -12.61 -7.34 2.31
C LEU A 255 -12.09 -6.69 1.03
N VAL A 256 -12.76 -5.63 0.58
CA VAL A 256 -12.27 -4.73 -0.47
C VAL A 256 -12.38 -3.31 0.04
N LEU A 257 -11.26 -2.59 0.12
CA LEU A 257 -11.19 -1.22 0.59
C LEU A 257 -11.03 -0.26 -0.59
N ARG A 258 -11.90 0.76 -0.63
CA ARG A 258 -11.82 1.90 -1.55
C ARG A 258 -11.81 3.21 -0.73
N PRO A 259 -10.76 3.44 0.06
CA PRO A 259 -10.64 4.66 0.87
C PRO A 259 -10.66 5.91 -0.02
N LYS A 260 -11.07 7.04 0.57
CA LYS A 260 -10.94 8.37 -0.06
C LYS A 260 -9.46 8.70 -0.30
N ALA A 261 -9.20 9.68 -1.14
CA ALA A 261 -7.86 10.22 -1.29
C ALA A 261 -7.42 10.91 0.01
N GLY A 262 -6.18 10.65 0.43
CA GLY A 262 -5.54 11.28 1.59
C GLY A 262 -5.56 10.47 2.88
#